data_AF-Q386R9-F1
#
_entry.id   AF-Q386R9-F1
#
_cell.length_a   1.000
_cell.length_b   1.000
_cell.length_c   1.000
_cell.angle_alpha   90.00
_cell.angle_beta   90.00
_cell.angle_gamma   90.00
#
_symmetry.space_group_name_H-M   'P 1'
#
loop_
_entity.id
_entity.type
_entity.pdbx_description
1 polymer ?
#
loop_
_entity_poly.entity_id
_entity_poly.type
_entity_poly.pdbx_seq_one_letter_code
_entity_poly.pdbx_strand_id
1 'polypeptide(L)'
;MGCGGSKPNAVSRDVEEKALYLRGIKESIDKAEGNMLATLHALQALMRSYESTSYSFVELAHGTDGNTSLKAKTFESDMRTLKDSGIMPKLQKDLGQSVSSLGKDIRAKHDKANVVYREMTQANDAYCKLRERVNGIEKSYAKKNKPVSECPSYTKNCKERDVCLARYEGLKKVFLTLVEELRTLIRSYVTAGLTRYAFSTADYAQQLVNSLQKYKSE
;
A
#
# COMPACT_ATOMS: atom_id res chain seq x y z
N MET A 1 8.08 -44.88 -16.47
CA MET A 1 7.18 -43.84 -15.94
C MET A 1 8.03 -42.76 -15.28
N GLY A 2 7.65 -41.50 -15.41
CA GLY A 2 8.30 -40.40 -14.68
C GLY A 2 9.03 -39.43 -15.60
N CYS A 3 8.30 -38.40 -16.02
CA CYS A 3 8.67 -37.02 -15.78
C CYS A 3 7.45 -36.24 -16.24
N GLY A 4 6.54 -35.96 -15.30
CA GLY A 4 5.60 -34.86 -15.46
C GLY A 4 6.46 -33.67 -15.86
N GLY A 5 6.39 -33.31 -17.14
CA GLY A 5 7.11 -32.18 -17.68
C GLY A 5 6.46 -30.96 -17.06
N SER A 6 6.91 -30.60 -15.86
CA SER A 6 6.80 -29.23 -15.39
C SER A 6 7.32 -28.40 -16.55
N LYS A 7 6.40 -27.68 -17.21
CA LYS A 7 6.75 -26.70 -18.23
C LYS A 7 7.96 -25.94 -17.67
N PRO A 8 9.10 -25.85 -18.38
CA PRO A 8 10.19 -25.01 -17.91
C PRO A 8 9.60 -23.61 -17.83
N ASN A 9 9.24 -23.18 -16.62
CA ASN A 9 8.75 -21.84 -16.35
C ASN A 9 9.91 -20.93 -16.77
N ALA A 10 9.76 -20.27 -17.91
CA ALA A 10 10.73 -19.29 -18.39
C ALA A 10 10.69 -17.99 -17.56
N VAL A 11 9.81 -17.94 -16.55
CA VAL A 11 9.77 -16.88 -15.55
C VAL A 11 10.94 -17.10 -14.58
N SER A 12 11.87 -16.15 -14.57
CA SER A 12 12.99 -16.18 -13.64
C SER A 12 12.51 -15.98 -12.20
N ARG A 13 13.17 -16.62 -11.24
CA ARG A 13 12.93 -16.44 -9.79
C ARG A 13 12.82 -14.97 -9.36
N ASP A 14 13.67 -14.09 -9.90
CA ASP A 14 13.64 -12.64 -9.63
C ASP A 14 12.29 -11.97 -9.98
N VAL A 15 11.64 -12.43 -11.06
CA VAL A 15 10.33 -11.94 -11.47
C VAL A 15 9.25 -12.43 -10.52
N GLU A 16 9.32 -13.68 -10.08
CA GLU A 16 8.36 -14.26 -9.13
C GLU A 16 8.45 -13.55 -7.77
N GLU A 17 9.65 -13.31 -7.25
CA GLU A 17 9.89 -12.58 -6.01
C GLU A 17 9.32 -11.15 -6.09
N LYS A 18 9.56 -10.45 -7.20
CA LYS A 18 9.02 -9.10 -7.42
C LYS A 18 7.50 -9.08 -7.62
N ALA A 19 6.94 -10.11 -8.25
CA ALA A 19 5.50 -10.25 -8.41
C ALA A 19 4.80 -10.53 -7.06
N LEU A 20 5.40 -11.34 -6.20
CA LEU A 20 4.92 -11.55 -4.83
C LEU A 20 4.97 -10.26 -4.02
N TYR A 21 6.09 -9.53 -4.09
CA TYR A 21 6.21 -8.22 -3.48
C TYR A 21 5.09 -7.26 -3.93
N LEU A 22 4.83 -7.20 -5.24
CA LEU A 22 3.78 -6.34 -5.80
C LEU A 22 2.39 -6.65 -5.23
N ARG A 23 2.04 -7.92 -5.01
CA ARG A 23 0.72 -8.31 -4.47
C ARG A 23 0.48 -7.75 -3.07
N GLY A 24 1.50 -7.76 -2.19
CA GLY A 24 1.35 -7.31 -0.80
C GLY A 24 1.28 -5.80 -0.60
N ILE A 25 1.65 -5.00 -1.61
CA ILE A 25 1.73 -3.53 -1.47
C ILE A 25 0.36 -2.90 -1.30
N LYS A 26 -0.63 -3.28 -2.11
CA LYS A 26 -1.97 -2.67 -2.06
C LYS A 26 -2.62 -2.84 -0.69
N GLU A 27 -2.64 -4.07 -0.19
CA GLU A 27 -3.15 -4.40 1.15
C GLU A 27 -2.41 -3.63 2.24
N SER A 28 -1.09 -3.47 2.12
CA SER A 28 -0.28 -2.73 3.09
C SER A 28 -0.61 -1.24 3.12
N ILE A 29 -0.84 -0.61 1.96
CA ILE A 29 -1.24 0.80 1.88
C ILE A 29 -2.64 0.97 2.45
N ASP A 30 -3.60 0.14 2.04
CA ASP A 30 -4.98 0.19 2.54
C ASP A 30 -5.01 0.04 4.07
N LYS A 31 -4.19 -0.87 4.60
CA LYS A 31 -4.04 -1.08 6.05
C LYS A 31 -3.39 0.12 6.75
N ALA A 32 -2.36 0.72 6.16
CA ALA A 32 -1.73 1.91 6.73
C ALA A 32 -2.72 3.09 6.81
N GLU A 33 -3.47 3.33 5.74
CA GLU A 33 -4.50 4.38 5.70
C GLU A 33 -5.63 4.11 6.72
N GLY A 34 -6.12 2.86 6.77
CA GLY A 34 -7.13 2.45 7.75
C GLY A 34 -6.66 2.61 9.19
N ASN A 35 -5.39 2.27 9.49
CA ASN A 35 -4.81 2.45 10.82
C ASN A 35 -4.67 3.93 11.20
N MET A 36 -4.25 4.80 10.26
CA MET A 36 -4.17 6.25 10.52
C MET A 36 -5.55 6.85 10.77
N LEU A 37 -6.56 6.42 10.03
CA LEU A 37 -7.95 6.83 10.26
C LEU A 37 -8.47 6.32 11.62
N ALA A 38 -8.13 5.10 11.99
CA ALA A 38 -8.47 4.55 13.31
C ALA A 38 -7.83 5.35 14.45
N THR A 39 -6.56 5.76 14.32
CA THR A 39 -5.90 6.68 15.28
C THR A 39 -6.67 7.98 15.39
N LEU A 40 -7.06 8.58 14.26
CA LEU A 40 -7.84 9.82 14.26
C LEU A 40 -9.17 9.66 15.01
N HIS A 41 -9.92 8.58 14.74
CA HIS A 41 -11.18 8.31 15.42
C HIS A 41 -11.00 8.05 16.91
N ALA A 42 -9.93 7.35 17.31
CA ALA A 42 -9.61 7.13 18.72
C ALA A 42 -9.34 8.44 19.46
N LEU A 43 -8.59 9.36 18.85
CA LEU A 43 -8.29 10.68 19.43
C LEU A 43 -9.54 11.57 19.49
N GLN A 44 -10.43 11.48 18.50
CA GLN A 44 -11.74 12.15 18.54
C GLN A 44 -12.63 11.60 19.66
N ALA A 45 -12.67 10.27 19.82
CA ALA A 45 -13.43 9.62 20.88
C ALA A 45 -12.89 10.01 22.26
N LEU A 46 -11.56 10.07 22.41
CA LEU A 46 -10.92 10.54 23.64
C LEU A 46 -11.34 11.97 24.00
N MET A 47 -11.35 12.91 23.04
CA MET A 47 -11.81 14.27 23.30
C MET A 47 -13.28 14.35 23.70
N ARG A 48 -14.15 13.57 23.04
CA ARG A 48 -15.56 13.48 23.44
C ARG A 48 -15.71 12.91 24.85
N SER A 49 -14.88 11.93 25.20
CA SER A 49 -14.87 11.36 26.55
C SER A 49 -14.49 12.40 27.60
N TYR A 50 -13.45 13.22 27.36
CA TYR A 50 -13.09 14.30 28.28
C TYR A 50 -14.22 15.32 28.46
N GLU A 51 -14.86 15.72 27.36
CA GLU A 51 -16.03 16.60 27.40
C GLU A 51 -17.18 15.97 28.21
N SER A 52 -17.54 14.71 27.95
CA SER A 52 -18.58 14.01 28.72
C SER A 52 -18.24 13.90 30.21
N THR A 53 -17.00 13.56 30.55
CA THR A 53 -16.54 13.52 31.95
C THR A 53 -16.60 14.91 32.59
N SER A 54 -16.29 15.97 31.85
CA SER A 54 -16.38 17.34 32.35
C SER A 54 -17.82 17.73 32.70
N TYR A 55 -18.81 17.34 31.88
CA TYR A 55 -20.22 17.54 32.21
C TYR A 55 -20.64 16.79 33.47
N SER A 56 -20.19 15.55 33.66
CA SER A 56 -20.48 14.80 34.90
C SER A 56 -19.93 15.48 36.15
N PHE A 57 -18.75 16.12 36.08
CA PHE A 57 -18.25 16.92 37.20
C PHE A 57 -19.11 18.16 37.47
N VAL A 58 -19.66 18.80 36.43
CA VAL A 58 -20.60 19.93 36.59
C VAL A 58 -21.88 19.47 37.27
N GLU A 59 -22.43 18.32 36.86
CA GLU A 59 -23.63 17.73 37.49
C GLU A 59 -23.38 17.39 38.96
N LEU A 60 -22.24 16.77 39.28
CA LEU A 60 -21.86 16.44 40.66
C LEU A 60 -21.63 17.68 41.53
N ALA A 61 -21.10 18.75 40.94
CA ALA A 61 -20.86 20.00 41.66
C ALA A 61 -22.15 20.82 41.89
N HIS A 62 -23.27 20.44 41.27
CA HIS A 62 -24.55 21.11 41.47
C HIS A 62 -25.03 20.92 42.93
N GLY A 63 -25.21 22.04 43.64
CA GLY A 63 -25.59 22.02 45.07
C GLY A 63 -24.41 21.93 46.05
N THR A 64 -23.17 21.91 45.56
CA THR A 64 -21.95 22.04 46.38
C THR A 64 -21.61 23.52 46.63
N ASP A 65 -20.46 23.80 47.27
CA ASP A 65 -20.00 25.16 47.48
C ASP A 65 -19.63 25.88 46.17
N GLY A 66 -19.61 27.22 46.22
CA GLY A 66 -19.35 28.06 45.05
C GLY A 66 -18.01 27.79 44.37
N ASN A 67 -16.96 27.42 45.12
CA ASN A 67 -15.65 27.15 44.56
C ASN A 67 -15.63 25.81 43.80
N THR A 68 -16.23 24.76 44.37
CA THR A 68 -16.37 23.46 43.70
C THR A 68 -17.17 23.58 42.40
N SER A 69 -18.31 24.30 42.43
CA SER A 69 -19.09 24.59 41.22
C SER A 69 -18.31 25.37 40.17
N LEU A 70 -17.52 26.37 40.58
CA LEU A 70 -16.69 27.16 39.68
C LEU A 70 -15.57 26.32 39.03
N LYS A 71 -14.88 25.47 39.80
CA LYS A 71 -13.85 24.56 39.28
C LYS A 71 -14.41 23.62 38.22
N ALA A 72 -15.55 22.99 38.49
CA ALA A 72 -16.20 22.09 37.53
C ALA A 72 -16.60 22.78 36.23
N LYS A 73 -17.20 23.97 36.31
CA LYS A 73 -17.57 24.78 35.13
C LYS A 73 -16.35 25.25 34.33
N THR A 74 -15.25 25.60 35.01
CA THR A 74 -14.01 26.00 34.35
C THR A 74 -13.40 24.82 33.58
N PHE A 75 -13.38 23.63 34.18
CA PHE A 75 -12.91 22.42 33.51
C PHE A 75 -13.76 22.05 32.27
N GLU A 76 -15.09 22.14 32.37
CA GLU A 76 -15.99 21.94 31.22
C GLU A 76 -15.72 22.94 30.09
N SER A 77 -15.57 24.22 30.42
CA SER A 77 -15.26 25.28 29.45
C SER A 77 -13.91 25.06 28.75
N ASP A 78 -12.87 24.64 29.50
CA ASP A 78 -11.55 24.32 28.96
C ASP A 78 -11.61 23.09 28.02
N MET A 79 -12.36 22.04 28.38
CA MET A 79 -12.52 20.85 27.52
C MET A 79 -13.28 21.16 26.23
N ARG A 80 -14.31 22.01 26.31
CA ARG A 80 -15.03 22.50 25.13
C ARG A 80 -14.13 23.36 24.24
N THR A 81 -13.38 24.28 24.84
CA THR A 81 -12.40 25.11 24.12
C THR A 81 -11.34 24.23 23.45
N LEU A 82 -10.84 23.20 24.13
CA LEU A 82 -9.87 22.28 23.56
C LEU A 82 -10.43 21.52 22.36
N LYS A 83 -11.68 21.04 22.45
CA LYS A 83 -12.39 20.40 21.33
C LYS A 83 -12.56 21.35 20.13
N ASP A 84 -12.86 22.62 20.39
CA ASP A 84 -13.14 23.64 19.36
C ASP A 84 -11.87 24.38 18.87
N SER A 85 -10.72 24.22 19.55
CA SER A 85 -9.45 24.93 19.30
C SER A 85 -8.81 24.68 17.93
N GLY A 86 -9.36 23.76 17.13
CA GLY A 86 -8.83 23.41 15.82
C GLY A 86 -7.68 22.40 15.86
N ILE A 87 -7.24 21.91 17.03
CA ILE A 87 -6.17 20.89 17.12
C ILE A 87 -6.53 19.60 16.37
N MET A 88 -7.80 19.21 16.41
CA MET A 88 -8.29 18.03 15.72
C MET A 88 -8.35 18.26 14.20
N PRO A 89 -8.96 19.34 13.67
CA PRO A 89 -8.82 19.72 12.27
C PRO A 89 -7.37 19.82 11.77
N LYS A 90 -6.44 20.35 12.59
CA LYS A 90 -5.00 20.39 12.26
C LYS A 90 -4.44 18.97 12.10
N LEU A 91 -4.66 18.10 13.07
CA LEU A 91 -4.25 16.68 12.99
C LEU A 91 -4.85 15.99 11.76
N GLN A 92 -6.14 16.20 11.48
CA GLN A 92 -6.82 15.66 10.29
C GLN A 92 -6.16 16.12 9.01
N LYS A 93 -5.85 17.41 8.89
CA LYS A 93 -5.16 17.98 7.74
C LYS A 93 -3.76 17.37 7.58
N ASP A 94 -3.02 17.25 8.68
CA ASP A 94 -1.65 16.74 8.64
C ASP A 94 -1.56 15.26 8.26
N LEU A 95 -2.44 14.43 8.84
CA LEU A 95 -2.55 13.02 8.47
C LEU A 95 -3.11 12.86 7.05
N GLY A 96 -4.16 13.61 6.70
CA GLY A 96 -4.82 13.54 5.40
C GLY A 96 -3.91 13.93 4.24
N GLN A 97 -3.08 14.97 4.38
CA GLN A 97 -2.11 15.36 3.36
C GLN A 97 -1.01 14.31 3.17
N SER A 98 -0.55 13.68 4.26
CA SER A 98 0.48 12.64 4.23
C SER A 98 0.00 11.38 3.53
N VAL A 99 -1.24 10.98 3.84
CA VAL A 99 -1.88 9.80 3.25
C VAL A 99 -2.24 10.03 1.79
N SER A 100 -2.96 11.12 1.51
CA SER A 100 -3.61 11.31 0.21
C SER A 100 -2.65 11.63 -0.93
N SER A 101 -1.57 12.38 -0.66
CA SER A 101 -0.65 12.79 -1.72
C SER A 101 0.28 11.63 -2.10
N LEU A 102 0.96 11.05 -1.12
CA LEU A 102 1.98 10.03 -1.36
C LEU A 102 1.36 8.65 -1.66
N GLY A 103 0.18 8.34 -1.11
CA GLY A 103 -0.54 7.09 -1.41
C GLY A 103 -0.99 7.00 -2.88
N LYS A 104 -1.38 8.13 -3.50
CA LYS A 104 -1.81 8.18 -4.90
C LYS A 104 -0.72 7.76 -5.87
N ASP A 105 0.50 8.27 -5.70
CA ASP A 105 1.62 7.96 -6.59
C ASP A 105 2.02 6.49 -6.51
N ILE A 106 2.03 5.93 -5.29
CA ILE A 106 2.32 4.52 -5.07
C ILE A 106 1.24 3.64 -5.72
N ARG A 107 -0.04 3.96 -5.54
CA ARG A 107 -1.15 3.22 -6.16
C ARG A 107 -1.09 3.27 -7.69
N ALA A 108 -0.88 4.44 -8.28
CA ALA A 108 -0.76 4.59 -9.72
C ALA A 108 0.42 3.78 -10.29
N LYS A 109 1.57 3.80 -9.59
CA LYS A 109 2.75 3.03 -9.99
C LYS A 109 2.54 1.52 -9.83
N HIS A 110 1.90 1.11 -8.74
CA HIS A 110 1.51 -0.28 -8.45
C HIS A 110 0.57 -0.83 -9.53
N ASP A 111 -0.47 -0.08 -9.90
CA ASP A 111 -1.41 -0.47 -10.96
C ASP A 111 -0.71 -0.60 -12.31
N LYS A 112 0.18 0.34 -12.64
CA LYS A 112 1.01 0.26 -13.85
C LYS A 112 1.89 -0.98 -13.87
N ALA A 113 2.56 -1.30 -12.76
CA ALA A 113 3.38 -2.50 -12.63
C ALA A 113 2.54 -3.79 -12.79
N ASN A 114 1.31 -3.81 -12.25
CA ASN A 114 0.40 -4.95 -12.40
C ASN A 114 -0.07 -5.16 -13.84
N VAL A 115 -0.36 -4.08 -14.58
CA VAL A 115 -0.70 -4.16 -16.01
C VAL A 115 0.47 -4.79 -16.78
N VAL A 116 1.69 -4.26 -16.61
CA VAL A 116 2.88 -4.79 -17.29
C VAL A 116 3.17 -6.24 -16.90
N TYR A 117 2.98 -6.61 -15.62
CA TYR A 117 3.15 -7.99 -15.16
C TYR A 117 2.18 -8.96 -15.86
N ARG A 118 0.91 -8.57 -16.02
CA ARG A 118 -0.09 -9.38 -16.74
C ARG A 118 0.27 -9.54 -18.20
N GLU A 119 0.65 -8.45 -18.88
CA GLU A 119 1.08 -8.49 -20.28
C GLU A 119 2.34 -9.34 -20.46
N MET A 120 3.31 -9.22 -19.55
CA MET A 120 4.53 -10.02 -19.55
C MET A 120 4.22 -11.51 -19.39
N THR A 121 3.30 -11.87 -18.47
CA THR A 121 2.88 -13.26 -18.27
C THR A 121 2.21 -13.82 -19.53
N GLN A 122 1.33 -13.04 -20.17
CA GLN A 122 0.70 -13.44 -21.44
C GLN A 122 1.72 -13.61 -22.58
N ALA A 123 2.71 -12.71 -22.67
CA ALA A 123 3.78 -12.82 -23.65
C ALA A 123 4.66 -14.06 -23.40
N ASN A 124 4.96 -14.36 -22.13
CA ASN A 124 5.68 -15.57 -21.73
C ASN A 124 4.91 -16.84 -22.12
N ASP A 125 3.59 -16.88 -21.87
CA ASP A 125 2.75 -18.02 -22.22
C ASP A 125 2.69 -18.23 -23.74
N ALA A 126 2.57 -17.15 -24.51
CA ALA A 126 2.61 -17.19 -25.98
C ALA A 126 3.96 -17.72 -26.49
N TYR A 127 5.06 -17.20 -25.94
CA TYR A 127 6.42 -17.69 -26.23
C TYR A 127 6.55 -19.18 -25.91
N CYS A 128 6.11 -19.64 -24.73
CA CYS A 128 6.22 -21.04 -24.32
C CYS A 128 5.41 -21.97 -25.25
N LYS A 129 4.19 -21.58 -25.64
CA LYS A 129 3.38 -22.35 -26.60
C LYS A 129 4.04 -22.47 -27.98
N LEU A 130 4.62 -21.39 -28.48
CA LEU A 130 5.34 -21.39 -29.76
C LEU A 130 6.63 -22.21 -29.68
N ARG A 131 7.37 -22.10 -28.57
CA ARG A 131 8.55 -22.92 -28.29
C ARG A 131 8.20 -24.42 -28.27
N GLU A 132 7.12 -24.80 -27.58
CA GLU A 132 6.63 -26.18 -27.55
C GLU A 132 6.23 -26.68 -28.94
N ARG A 133 5.54 -25.85 -29.74
CA ARG A 133 5.16 -26.19 -31.12
C ARG A 133 6.38 -26.41 -32.01
N VAL A 134 7.35 -25.50 -31.97
CA VAL A 134 8.61 -25.61 -32.74
C VAL A 134 9.35 -26.89 -32.35
N ASN A 135 9.53 -27.14 -31.05
CA ASN A 135 10.17 -28.36 -30.55
C ASN A 135 9.39 -29.63 -30.95
N GLY A 136 8.06 -29.56 -31.00
CA GLY A 136 7.21 -30.65 -31.45
C GLY A 136 7.38 -30.97 -32.94
N ILE A 137 7.50 -29.95 -33.79
CA ILE A 137 7.81 -30.09 -35.21
C ILE A 137 9.19 -30.73 -35.38
N GLU A 138 10.21 -30.21 -34.71
CA GLU A 138 11.59 -30.74 -34.78
C GLU A 138 11.65 -32.21 -34.40
N LYS A 139 11.03 -32.58 -33.28
CA LYS A 139 10.96 -33.98 -32.84
C LYS A 139 10.19 -34.87 -33.81
N SER A 140 9.08 -34.39 -34.38
CA SER A 140 8.25 -35.16 -35.32
C SER A 140 8.99 -35.43 -36.63
N TYR A 141 9.70 -34.43 -37.15
CA TYR A 141 10.46 -34.54 -38.40
C TYR A 141 11.74 -35.36 -38.22
N ALA A 142 12.43 -35.21 -37.09
CA ALA A 142 13.56 -36.07 -36.73
C ALA A 142 13.16 -37.55 -36.67
N LYS A 143 12.01 -37.88 -36.07
CA LYS A 143 11.48 -39.26 -36.04
C LYS A 143 11.16 -39.84 -37.42
N LYS A 144 10.83 -38.97 -38.39
CA LYS A 144 10.53 -39.37 -39.77
C LYS A 144 11.77 -39.38 -40.67
N ASN A 145 12.96 -39.09 -40.12
CA ASN A 145 14.19 -38.84 -40.91
C ASN A 145 13.97 -37.82 -42.03
N LYS A 146 13.17 -36.78 -41.77
CA LYS A 146 12.87 -35.70 -42.72
C LYS A 146 13.47 -34.38 -42.23
N PRO A 147 13.98 -33.53 -43.13
CA PRO A 147 14.42 -32.20 -42.76
C PRO A 147 13.22 -31.31 -42.37
N VAL A 148 13.37 -30.48 -41.34
CA VAL A 148 12.31 -29.55 -40.89
C VAL A 148 11.95 -28.50 -41.94
N SER A 149 12.79 -28.30 -42.97
CA SER A 149 12.50 -27.45 -44.13
C SER A 149 11.31 -27.96 -44.96
N GLU A 150 10.98 -29.25 -44.87
CA GLU A 150 9.75 -29.80 -45.47
C GLU A 150 8.47 -29.39 -44.72
N CYS A 151 8.57 -28.73 -43.54
CA CYS A 151 7.42 -28.24 -42.79
C CYS A 151 7.09 -26.78 -43.16
N PRO A 152 5.98 -26.50 -43.87
CA PRO A 152 5.67 -25.14 -44.32
C PRO A 152 5.47 -24.14 -43.16
N SER A 153 5.03 -24.62 -42.00
CA SER A 153 4.76 -23.78 -40.83
C SER A 153 5.98 -23.60 -39.91
N TYR A 154 7.07 -24.34 -40.10
CA TYR A 154 8.23 -24.30 -39.19
C TYR A 154 8.88 -22.91 -39.14
N THR A 155 9.29 -22.37 -40.29
CA THR A 155 9.91 -21.04 -40.39
C THR A 155 9.01 -19.94 -39.83
N LYS A 156 7.69 -20.02 -40.08
CA LYS A 156 6.71 -19.08 -39.54
C LYS A 156 6.63 -19.15 -38.01
N ASN A 157 6.50 -20.35 -37.45
CA ASN A 157 6.45 -20.55 -36.00
C ASN A 157 7.75 -20.11 -35.30
N CYS A 158 8.91 -20.32 -35.91
CA CYS A 158 10.19 -19.83 -35.38
C CYS A 158 10.23 -18.30 -35.32
N LYS A 159 9.85 -17.61 -36.39
CA LYS A 159 9.78 -16.14 -36.42
C LYS A 159 8.81 -15.59 -35.37
N GLU A 160 7.61 -16.17 -35.26
CA GLU A 160 6.62 -15.78 -34.26
C GLU A 160 7.13 -16.03 -32.83
N ARG A 161 7.80 -17.17 -32.58
CA ARG A 161 8.42 -17.49 -31.29
C ARG A 161 9.42 -16.42 -30.88
N ASP A 162 10.29 -16.01 -31.80
CA ASP A 162 11.37 -15.06 -31.50
C ASP A 162 10.82 -13.65 -31.26
N VAL A 163 9.78 -13.25 -31.99
CA VAL A 163 9.03 -12.00 -31.72
C VAL A 163 8.37 -12.03 -30.33
N CYS A 164 7.74 -13.16 -29.95
CA CYS A 164 7.17 -13.31 -28.62
C CYS A 164 8.23 -13.28 -27.51
N LEU A 165 9.41 -13.87 -27.74
CA LEU A 165 10.54 -13.82 -26.81
C LEU A 165 11.01 -12.37 -26.59
N ALA A 166 11.27 -11.64 -27.68
CA ALA A 166 11.70 -10.25 -27.59
C ALA A 166 10.66 -9.36 -26.87
N ARG A 167 9.37 -9.59 -27.12
CA ARG A 167 8.28 -8.90 -26.40
C ARG A 167 8.28 -9.24 -24.90
N TYR A 168 8.42 -10.51 -24.54
CA TYR A 168 8.50 -10.94 -23.15
C TYR A 168 9.70 -10.31 -22.43
N GLU A 169 10.89 -10.33 -23.04
CA GLU A 169 12.12 -9.75 -22.47
C GLU A 169 12.00 -8.23 -22.30
N GLY A 170 11.41 -7.54 -23.28
CA GLY A 170 11.12 -6.11 -23.20
C GLY A 170 10.19 -5.78 -22.02
N LEU A 171 9.07 -6.50 -21.92
CA LEU A 171 8.11 -6.33 -20.82
C LEU A 171 8.73 -6.69 -19.46
N LYS A 172 9.57 -7.72 -19.40
CA LYS A 172 10.32 -8.09 -18.19
C LYS A 172 11.20 -6.93 -17.73
N LYS A 173 11.99 -6.32 -18.62
CA LYS A 173 12.83 -5.16 -18.27
C LYS A 173 12.00 -3.99 -17.73
N VAL A 174 10.86 -3.70 -18.37
CA VAL A 174 9.95 -2.63 -17.93
C VAL A 174 9.36 -2.96 -16.54
N PHE A 175 8.90 -4.20 -16.34
CA PHE A 175 8.36 -4.64 -15.05
C PHE A 175 9.38 -4.49 -13.92
N LEU A 176 10.61 -4.98 -14.12
CA LEU A 176 11.67 -4.89 -13.11
C LEU A 176 11.98 -3.43 -12.77
N THR A 177 12.04 -2.56 -13.78
CA THR A 177 12.27 -1.11 -13.59
C THR A 177 11.14 -0.48 -12.77
N LEU A 178 9.88 -0.75 -13.13
CA LEU A 178 8.72 -0.22 -12.41
C LEU A 178 8.68 -0.65 -10.94
N VAL A 179 9.10 -1.88 -10.65
CA VAL A 179 9.16 -2.40 -9.26
C VAL A 179 10.24 -1.69 -8.44
N GLU A 180 11.41 -1.41 -9.01
CA GLU A 180 12.47 -0.66 -8.29
C GLU A 180 12.09 0.81 -8.08
N GLU A 181 11.44 1.44 -9.06
CA GLU A 181 10.88 2.78 -8.90
C GLU A 181 9.79 2.79 -7.82
N LEU A 182 8.93 1.77 -7.78
CA LEU A 182 7.90 1.61 -6.75
C LEU A 182 8.53 1.44 -5.34
N ARG A 183 9.60 0.65 -5.21
CA ARG A 183 10.36 0.51 -3.96
C ARG A 183 10.92 1.85 -3.48
N THR A 184 11.42 2.65 -4.41
CA THR A 184 11.94 3.99 -4.11
C THR A 184 10.84 4.92 -3.61
N LEU A 185 9.68 4.93 -4.27
CA LEU A 185 8.51 5.70 -3.81
C LEU A 185 8.03 5.25 -2.43
N ILE A 186 7.96 3.94 -2.18
CA ILE A 186 7.57 3.38 -0.88
C ILE A 186 8.56 3.77 0.20
N ARG A 187 9.87 3.76 -0.08
CA ARG A 187 10.89 4.22 0.88
C ARG A 187 10.64 5.68 1.27
N SER A 188 10.45 6.55 0.29
CA SER A 188 10.14 7.97 0.53
C SER A 188 8.85 8.14 1.32
N TYR A 189 7.80 7.37 0.99
CA TYR A 189 6.54 7.35 1.72
C TYR A 189 6.71 6.92 3.17
N VAL A 190 7.44 5.85 3.43
CA VAL A 190 7.68 5.35 4.79
C VAL A 190 8.44 6.39 5.59
N THR A 191 9.53 6.95 5.06
CA THR A 191 10.33 7.95 5.78
C THR A 191 9.54 9.22 6.07
N ALA A 192 8.89 9.81 5.06
CA ALA A 192 8.15 11.06 5.21
C ALA A 192 6.83 10.86 5.99
N GLY A 193 6.08 9.81 5.65
CA GLY A 193 4.80 9.47 6.25
C GLY A 193 4.93 9.08 7.72
N LEU A 194 5.91 8.25 8.08
CA LEU A 194 6.16 7.87 9.48
C LEU A 194 6.53 9.10 10.31
N THR A 195 7.48 9.90 9.83
CA THR A 195 7.93 11.12 10.52
C THR A 195 6.77 12.06 10.76
N ARG A 196 5.94 12.30 9.74
CA ARG A 196 4.80 13.20 9.85
C ARG A 196 3.69 12.63 10.74
N TYR A 197 3.39 11.34 10.64
CA TYR A 197 2.44 10.68 11.53
C TYR A 197 2.87 10.80 13.00
N ALA A 198 4.12 10.46 13.30
CA ALA A 198 4.68 10.52 14.64
C ALA A 198 4.68 11.95 15.20
N PHE A 199 5.15 12.91 14.42
CA PHE A 199 5.19 14.31 14.85
C PHE A 199 3.79 14.88 15.08
N SER A 200 2.84 14.65 14.18
CA SER A 200 1.49 15.22 14.29
C SER A 200 0.71 14.61 15.46
N THR A 201 0.86 13.31 15.70
CA THR A 201 0.21 12.63 16.84
C THR A 201 0.85 13.02 18.17
N ALA A 202 2.18 13.21 18.21
CA ALA A 202 2.88 13.72 19.39
C ALA A 202 2.50 15.17 19.71
N ASP A 203 2.45 16.05 18.71
CA ASP A 203 2.01 17.45 18.85
C ASP A 203 0.58 17.54 19.40
N TYR A 204 -0.31 16.69 18.90
CA TYR A 204 -1.67 16.58 19.43
C TYR A 204 -1.69 16.15 20.89
N ALA A 205 -0.97 15.08 21.23
CA ALA A 205 -0.91 14.55 22.60
C ALA A 205 -0.30 15.58 23.58
N GLN A 206 0.74 16.30 23.17
CA GLN A 206 1.36 17.33 23.99
C GLN A 206 0.41 18.49 24.28
N GLN A 207 -0.39 18.92 23.31
CA GLN A 207 -1.40 19.98 23.52
C GLN A 207 -2.50 19.54 24.49
N LEU A 208 -2.93 18.28 24.40
CA LEU A 208 -3.86 17.68 25.35
C LEU A 208 -3.27 17.65 26.77
N VAL A 209 -2.03 17.17 26.90
CA VAL A 209 -1.31 17.12 28.19
C VAL A 209 -1.16 18.52 28.79
N ASN A 210 -0.73 19.51 28.01
CA ASN A 210 -0.57 20.88 28.48
C ASN A 210 -1.89 21.48 28.99
N SER A 211 -3.01 21.13 28.34
CA SER A 211 -4.34 21.58 28.77
C SER A 211 -4.76 20.95 30.09
N LEU A 212 -4.51 19.66 30.27
CA LEU A 212 -4.88 18.92 31.48
C LEU A 212 -3.95 19.17 32.67
N GLN A 213 -2.67 19.44 32.44
CA GLN A 213 -1.69 19.68 33.51
C GLN A 213 -1.94 20.96 34.30
N LYS A 214 -2.73 21.91 33.79
CA LYS A 214 -3.17 23.10 34.54
C LYS A 214 -3.81 22.75 35.89
N TYR A 215 -4.47 21.59 35.96
CA TYR A 215 -5.19 21.11 37.15
C TYR A 215 -4.33 20.26 38.10
N LYS A 216 -3.04 20.04 37.81
CA LYS A 216 -2.14 19.27 38.68
C LYS A 216 -1.72 20.04 39.95
N SER A 217 -1.76 21.38 39.89
CA SER A 217 -1.26 22.29 40.92
C SER A 217 -2.37 23.04 41.67
N GLU A 218 -3.62 22.59 41.55
CA GLU A 218 -4.80 23.11 42.29
C GLU A 218 -5.29 22.15 43.37
#